data_AF-A0A3R7AID1-F1
#
_entry.id   AF-A0A3R7AID1-F1
#
_cell.length_a   1.000
_cell.length_b   1.000
_cell.length_c   1.000
_cell.angle_alpha   90.00
_cell.angle_beta   90.00
_cell.angle_gamma   90.00
#
_symmetry.space_group_name_H-M   'P 1'
#
loop_
_entity.id
_entity.type
_entity.pdbx_description
1 polymer ?
#
loop_
_entity_poly.entity_id
_entity_poly.type
_entity_poly.pdbx_seq_one_letter_code
_entity_poly.pdbx_strand_id
1 'polypeptide(L)' 'MEKNWSTVQLHCRECNARMMDYTLCQDDDRIVLQGITIKCNRCKRVMMLKKYTEGMIRKRSDKGVFRI' A
#
# COMPACT_ATOMS: atom_id res chain seq x y z
N MET A 1 -15.96 -12.71 1.27
CA MET A 1 -15.03 -12.94 2.39
C MET A 1 -14.41 -11.61 2.77
N GLU A 2 -14.75 -11.09 3.95
CA GLU A 2 -14.18 -9.85 4.46
C GLU A 2 -12.72 -10.09 4.85
N LYS A 3 -11.83 -9.30 4.25
CA LYS A 3 -10.40 -9.33 4.53
C LYS A 3 -10.16 -8.59 5.84
N ASN A 4 -9.96 -9.35 6.93
CA ASN A 4 -9.87 -8.84 8.29
C ASN A 4 -8.41 -8.51 8.68
N TRP A 5 -7.79 -7.57 7.98
CA TRP A 5 -6.43 -7.11 8.26
C TRP A 5 -6.48 -5.77 8.97
N SER A 6 -5.70 -5.60 10.04
CA SER A 6 -5.48 -4.29 10.66
C SER A 6 -4.41 -3.46 9.93
N THR A 7 -3.54 -4.13 9.17
CA THR A 7 -2.43 -3.52 8.43
C THR A 7 -2.25 -4.16 7.06
N VAL A 8 -1.85 -3.37 6.07
CA VAL A 8 -1.43 -3.82 4.74
C VAL A 8 0.05 -3.51 4.54
N GLN A 9 0.81 -4.48 4.05
CA GLN A 9 2.21 -4.30 3.72
C GLN A 9 2.35 -3.75 2.30
N LEU A 10 3.10 -2.66 2.14
CA LEU A 10 3.47 -2.13 0.83
C LEU A 10 4.78 -2.75 0.37
N HIS A 11 4.73 -3.38 -0.80
CA HIS A 11 5.87 -4.04 -1.43
C HIS A 11 6.20 -3.36 -2.76
N CYS A 12 7.49 -3.31 -3.10
CA CYS A 12 7.91 -2.83 -4.41
C CYS A 12 7.45 -3.80 -5.49
N ARG A 13 6.78 -3.32 -6.52
CA ARG A 13 6.31 -4.13 -7.65
C ARG A 13 7.45 -4.79 -8.44
N GLU A 14 8.62 -4.15 -8.47
CA GLU A 14 9.78 -4.63 -9.24
C GLU A 14 10.53 -5.75 -8.52
N CYS A 15 10.86 -5.56 -7.24
CA CYS A 15 11.75 -6.48 -6.51
C CYS A 15 11.09 -7.17 -5.32
N ASN A 16 9.79 -6.97 -5.13
CA ASN A 16 8.95 -7.52 -4.06
C ASN A 16 9.51 -7.28 -2.64
N ALA A 17 10.36 -6.26 -2.46
CA ALA A 17 10.86 -5.88 -1.14
C ALA A 17 9.75 -5.13 -0.38
N ARG A 18 9.52 -5.50 0.88
CA ARG A 18 8.67 -4.74 1.80
C ARG A 18 9.28 -3.35 2.03
N MET A 19 8.45 -2.32 1.94
CA MET A 19 8.88 -0.92 2.04
C MET A 19 8.28 -0.22 3.25
N MET A 20 7.00 -0.43 3.51
CA MET A 20 6.30 0.14 4.67
C MET A 20 5.07 -0.67 5.00
N ASP A 21 4.49 -0.43 6.18
CA ASP A 21 3.17 -0.91 6.54
C ASP A 21 2.19 0.26 6.59
N TYR A 22 0.97 0.00 6.18
CA TYR A 22 -0.14 0.93 6.27
C TYR A 22 -1.21 0.36 7.20
N THR A 23 -1.45 1.03 8.33
CA THR A 23 -2.53 0.68 9.26
C THR A 23 -3.87 1.19 8.72
N LEU A 24 -4.87 0.31 8.63
CA LEU A 24 -6.17 0.66 8.07
C LEU A 24 -6.95 1.59 9.00
N CYS A 25 -7.61 2.59 8.41
CA CYS A 25 -8.48 3.54 9.09
C CYS A 25 -9.96 3.14 9.10
N GLN A 26 -10.31 2.01 8.46
CA GLN A 26 -11.66 1.44 8.37
C GLN A 26 -12.67 2.33 7.62
N ASP A 27 -12.17 3.10 6.64
CA ASP A 27 -12.98 3.97 5.78
C ASP A 27 -12.51 3.81 4.33
N ASP A 28 -13.29 3.07 3.53
CA ASP A 28 -12.93 2.68 2.16
C ASP A 28 -12.83 3.87 1.18
N ASP A 29 -13.54 4.97 1.45
CA ASP A 29 -13.60 6.16 0.59
C ASP A 29 -12.52 7.19 0.95
N ARG A 30 -11.93 7.08 2.15
CA ARG A 30 -10.88 7.99 2.60
C ARG A 30 -9.67 7.93 1.69
N ILE A 31 -9.24 9.10 1.20
CA ILE A 31 -7.96 9.25 0.51
C ILE A 31 -6.83 9.07 1.52
N VAL A 32 -5.96 8.13 1.23
CA VAL A 32 -4.83 7.71 2.06
C VAL A 32 -3.55 7.77 1.22
N LEU A 33 -2.40 7.87 1.90
CA LEU A 33 -1.08 7.90 1.26
C LEU A 33 -0.86 9.04 0.24
N GLN A 34 -1.65 10.12 0.33
CA GLN A 34 -1.53 11.25 -0.59
C GLN A 34 -0.24 12.03 -0.31
N GLY A 35 0.54 12.29 -1.37
CA GLY A 35 1.74 13.12 -1.28
C GLY A 35 2.94 12.40 -0.66
N ILE A 36 2.87 11.07 -0.49
CA ILE A 36 3.98 10.27 0.01
C ILE A 36 4.85 9.83 -1.18
N THR A 37 6.15 10.10 -1.09
CA THR A 37 7.15 9.54 -2.00
C THR A 37 7.98 8.50 -1.26
N ILE A 38 8.08 7.30 -1.84
CA ILE A 38 8.80 6.17 -1.25
C ILE A 38 9.91 5.76 -2.20
N LYS A 39 11.12 5.58 -1.65
CA LYS A 39 12.24 4.95 -2.34
C LYS A 39 12.36 3.50 -1.89
N CYS A 40 12.37 2.57 -2.84
CA CYS A 40 12.70 1.18 -2.53
C CYS A 40 14.18 1.08 -2.15
N ASN A 41 14.47 0.57 -0.95
CA ASN A 41 15.85 0.44 -0.49
C ASN A 41 16.64 -0.63 -1.27
N ARG A 42 15.96 -1.60 -1.89
CA ARG A 42 16.58 -2.69 -2.67
C ARG A 42 16.89 -2.25 -4.11
N CYS A 43 15.88 -1.98 -4.94
CA CYS A 43 16.09 -1.63 -6.36
C CYS A 43 16.22 -0.12 -6.64
N LYS A 44 16.17 0.73 -5.60
CA LYS A 44 16.30 2.20 -5.68
C LYS A 44 15.20 2.92 -6.48
N ARG A 45 14.20 2.22 -7.01
CA ARG A 45 13.02 2.80 -7.66
C ARG A 45 12.30 3.75 -6.70
N VAL A 46 11.90 4.91 -7.21
CA VAL A 46 11.12 5.92 -6.49
C VAL A 46 9.68 5.90 -7.01
N MET A 47 8.70 5.89 -6.10
CA MET A 47 7.28 5.89 -6.40
C MET A 47 6.61 7.05 -5.67
N MET A 48 5.72 7.76 -6.36
CA MET A 48 4.88 8.79 -5.77
C MET A 48 3.46 8.26 -5.62
N LEU A 49 2.96 8.22 -4.38
CA LEU A 49 1.63 7.77 -4.05
C LEU A 49 0.66 8.96 -4.11
N LYS A 50 -0.39 8.82 -4.92
CA LYS A 50 -1.37 9.88 -5.16
C LYS A 50 -2.74 9.28 -5.38
N LYS A 51 -3.75 9.81 -4.67
CA LYS A 51 -5.17 9.46 -4.83
C LYS A 51 -5.49 7.97 -4.61
N TYR A 52 -4.81 7.30 -3.68
CA TYR A 52 -5.26 5.98 -3.23
C TYR A 52 -6.37 6.16 -2.19
N THR A 53 -7.48 5.44 -2.35
CA THR A 53 -8.40 5.25 -1.23
C THR A 53 -8.08 3.96 -0.49
N GLU A 54 -8.50 3.83 0.76
CA GLU A 54 -8.30 2.57 1.49
C GLU A 54 -8.98 1.39 0.79
N GLY A 55 -10.17 1.59 0.24
CA GLY A 55 -10.88 0.57 -0.54
C GLY A 55 -10.08 0.11 -1.77
N MET A 56 -9.37 1.03 -2.44
CA MET A 56 -8.45 0.68 -3.53
C MET A 56 -7.30 -0.19 -3.04
N ILE A 57 -6.71 0.14 -1.90
CA ILE A 57 -5.62 -0.64 -1.29
C ILE A 57 -6.14 -2.05 -0.93
N ARG A 58 -7.26 -2.17 -0.20
CA ARG A 58 -7.84 -3.45 0.23
C ARG A 58 -8.22 -4.34 -0.95
N LYS A 59 -8.83 -3.77 -1.99
CA LYS A 59 -9.25 -4.50 -3.21
C LYS A 59 -8.06 -5.05 -3.99
N ARG A 60 -6.98 -4.26 -4.12
CA ARG A 60 -5.76 -4.63 -4.86
C ARG A 60 -4.74 -5.40 -4.01
N SER A 61 -4.96 -5.48 -2.71
CA SER A 61 -4.10 -6.26 -1.82
C SER A 61 -4.39 -7.75 -1.95
N ASP A 62 -3.32 -8.53 -2.11
CA ASP A 62 -3.38 -9.99 -2.06
C ASP A 62 -2.75 -10.46 -0.75
N LYS A 63 -3.50 -11.21 0.06
CA LYS A 63 -3.08 -11.69 1.39
C LYS A 63 -2.41 -10.61 2.27
N GLY A 64 -2.98 -9.40 2.30
CA GLY A 64 -2.45 -8.27 3.09
C GLY A 64 -1.24 -7.58 2.47
N VAL A 65 -0.87 -7.88 1.22
CA VAL A 65 0.25 -7.26 0.50
C VAL A 65 -0.27 -6.42 -0.67
N PHE A 66 0.08 -5.14 -0.68
CA PHE A 66 -0.17 -4.21 -1.77
C PHE A 66 1.13 -3.88 -2.51
N ARG A 67 1.17 -4.11 -3.82
CA ARG A 67 2.38 -3.92 -4.65
C ARG A 67 2.30 -2.62 -5.45
N ILE A 68 3.31 -1.76 -5.31
CA ILE A 68 3.40 -0.43 -5.97
C ILE A 68 4.64 -0.31 -6.86
#